data_AF-A0A2G5L1L5-F1
#
_entry.id   AF-A0A2G5L1L5-F1
#
_cell.length_a   1.000
_cell.length_b   1.000
_cell.length_c   1.000
_cell.angle_alpha   90.00
_cell.angle_beta   90.00
_cell.angle_gamma   90.00
#
_symmetry.space_group_name_H-M   'P 1'
#
loop_
_entity.id
_entity.type
_entity.pdbx_description
1 polymer ?
#
loop_
_entity_poly.entity_id
_entity_poly.type
_entity_poly.pdbx_seq_one_letter_code
_entity_poly.pdbx_strand_id
1 'polypeptide(L)'
;MNHQSFIISPETGWILLAVLSALWIFLGVYWGKKAKNMDGFMLAGRNVGLAFGAATAMATWVTSNTTMLAPQFALQLGIWGMIAYSTASFGLFLFAPLANRIKALMPTGYTSGDFIRLRYGKFTWYVFLVISIFYGFTWLVSMGMAGGILMNAIAGIPYELGMTVILGVCVVYTLFGGLYAVIGTDFIQSLIILIGIVVVGVGVLTQVDFGHIYTNVLDEKPMLLNALMPAAIMSVFNNLLFGLGEVFHSNVWWSRAFAMREKIGKKAYLLSGLFWFPVPIAAGFIALTSGSLGVNITSPDMVGPLVASHVLGQAGAVIVFAVFFCSLASSIDSLLAATSDLITEDIYRKMINPKAGEKLLRKVSAGIIIGLGVLAWAFCMPRIGTLATVLFFAGPMVGSTIWPIVTGLFWRKASAKGAMLGMILGSSSGLVAYFQLGWYTASLIGAAVSMVTVLVCTYLFPDDFEWNTLNESKSQE
;
A
#
# COMPACT_ATOMS: atom_id res chain seq x y z
N MET A 1 4.67 -22.25 -33.92
CA MET A 1 4.37 -22.25 -32.47
C MET A 1 5.57 -21.65 -31.77
N ASN A 2 5.50 -20.38 -31.37
CA ASN A 2 6.59 -19.74 -30.64
C ASN A 2 6.66 -20.36 -29.24
N HIS A 3 7.72 -21.11 -28.95
CA HIS A 3 8.03 -21.45 -27.57
C HIS A 3 8.39 -20.15 -26.84
N GLN A 4 7.43 -19.55 -26.15
CA GLN A 4 7.76 -18.66 -25.05
C GLN A 4 8.50 -19.52 -24.02
N SER A 5 9.83 -19.41 -23.99
CA SER A 5 10.63 -19.99 -22.92
C SER A 5 10.32 -19.20 -21.65
N PHE A 6 9.35 -19.67 -20.87
CA PHE A 6 9.13 -19.16 -19.53
C PHE A 6 10.37 -19.43 -18.68
N ILE A 7 10.64 -18.53 -17.73
CA ILE A 7 11.87 -18.56 -16.94
C ILE A 7 11.89 -19.82 -16.05
N ILE A 8 10.76 -20.15 -15.43
CA ILE A 8 10.53 -21.46 -14.81
C ILE A 8 9.40 -22.20 -15.52
N SER A 9 9.43 -23.53 -15.43
CA SER A 9 8.38 -24.35 -16.02
C SER A 9 7.03 -24.10 -15.31
N PRO A 10 5.89 -24.20 -16.03
CA PRO A 10 4.57 -24.07 -15.41
C PRO A 10 4.34 -25.00 -14.23
N GLU A 11 4.86 -26.23 -14.29
CA GLU A 11 4.78 -27.21 -13.20
C GLU A 11 5.52 -26.70 -11.96
N THR A 12 6.72 -26.15 -12.15
CA THR A 12 7.51 -25.55 -11.06
C THR A 12 6.75 -24.36 -10.45
N GLY A 13 6.14 -23.51 -11.29
CA GLY A 13 5.31 -22.40 -10.83
C GLY A 13 4.12 -22.85 -10.00
N TRP A 14 3.39 -23.87 -10.43
CA TRP A 14 2.27 -24.45 -9.69
C TRP A 14 2.71 -25.05 -8.35
N ILE A 15 3.85 -25.74 -8.32
CA ILE A 15 4.42 -26.29 -7.08
C ILE A 15 4.77 -25.17 -6.10
N LEU A 16 5.49 -24.13 -6.55
CA LEU A 16 5.84 -22.98 -5.72
C LEU A 16 4.60 -22.28 -5.18
N LEU A 17 3.61 -22.07 -6.05
CA LEU A 17 2.33 -21.45 -5.68
C LEU A 17 1.63 -22.27 -4.61
N ALA A 18 1.53 -23.59 -4.76
CA ALA A 18 0.90 -24.48 -3.79
C ALA A 18 1.64 -24.50 -2.45
N VAL A 19 2.98 -24.61 -2.46
CA VAL A 19 3.82 -24.66 -1.25
C VAL A 19 3.72 -23.35 -0.47
N LEU A 20 3.88 -22.21 -1.14
CA LEU A 20 3.77 -20.90 -0.50
C LEU A 20 2.35 -20.69 0.02
N SER A 21 1.32 -21.02 -0.77
CA SER A 21 -0.08 -20.91 -0.34
C SER A 21 -0.37 -21.72 0.91
N ALA A 22 0.07 -22.98 0.96
CA ALA A 22 -0.09 -23.85 2.12
C ALA A 22 0.63 -23.28 3.35
N LEU A 23 1.85 -22.76 3.18
CA LEU A 23 2.63 -22.13 4.24
C LEU A 23 1.90 -20.92 4.83
N TRP A 24 1.42 -19.99 4.00
CA TRP A 24 0.76 -18.77 4.49
C TRP A 24 -0.62 -19.05 5.08
N ILE A 25 -1.38 -19.98 4.52
CA ILE A 25 -2.63 -20.46 5.13
C ILE A 25 -2.35 -21.07 6.49
N PHE A 26 -1.33 -21.93 6.61
CA PHE A 26 -0.95 -22.53 7.88
C PHE A 26 -0.56 -21.48 8.92
N LEU A 27 0.34 -20.55 8.57
CA LEU A 27 0.79 -19.49 9.48
C LEU A 27 -0.36 -18.55 9.88
N GLY A 28 -1.22 -18.20 8.92
CA GLY A 28 -2.40 -17.37 9.14
C GLY A 28 -3.37 -18.01 10.14
N VAL A 29 -3.71 -19.29 9.95
CA VAL A 29 -4.55 -20.04 10.90
C VAL A 29 -3.86 -20.22 12.24
N TYR A 30 -2.55 -20.50 12.26
CA TYR A 30 -1.79 -20.73 13.48
C TYR A 30 -1.78 -19.49 14.39
N TRP A 31 -1.46 -18.31 13.85
CA TRP A 31 -1.46 -17.07 14.63
C TRP A 31 -2.86 -16.50 14.85
N GLY A 32 -3.79 -16.73 13.93
CA GLY A 32 -5.19 -16.36 14.08
C GLY A 32 -5.87 -16.95 15.31
N LYS A 33 -5.44 -18.13 15.77
CA LYS A 33 -5.89 -18.72 17.05
C LYS A 33 -5.63 -17.83 18.27
N LYS A 34 -4.72 -16.86 18.20
CA LYS A 34 -4.48 -15.89 19.29
C LYS A 34 -5.57 -14.81 19.38
N ALA A 35 -6.31 -14.55 18.31
CA ALA A 35 -7.38 -13.57 18.27
C ALA A 35 -8.65 -14.09 18.98
N LYS A 36 -8.70 -14.00 20.31
CA LYS A 36 -9.83 -14.48 21.13
C LYS A 36 -11.02 -13.51 21.21
N ASN A 37 -10.77 -12.21 21.10
CA ASN A 37 -11.77 -11.13 21.15
C ASN A 37 -11.55 -10.14 19.99
N MET A 38 -12.34 -9.07 19.94
CA MET A 38 -12.26 -8.10 18.84
C MET A 38 -10.96 -7.30 18.83
N ASP A 39 -10.45 -6.86 19.99
CA ASP A 39 -9.13 -6.21 20.10
C ASP A 39 -7.99 -7.13 19.59
N GLY A 40 -8.09 -8.44 19.86
CA GLY A 40 -7.15 -9.43 19.35
C GLY A 40 -7.24 -9.59 17.82
N PHE A 41 -8.45 -9.53 17.27
CA PHE A 41 -8.69 -9.70 15.84
C PHE A 41 -8.28 -8.46 15.04
N MET A 42 -8.70 -7.27 15.46
CA MET A 42 -8.49 -6.02 14.72
C MET A 42 -7.15 -5.35 15.04
N LEU A 43 -6.66 -5.50 16.28
CA LEU A 43 -5.55 -4.67 16.80
C LEU A 43 -4.44 -5.50 17.46
N ALA A 44 -4.41 -6.82 17.24
CA ALA A 44 -3.40 -7.73 17.79
C ALA A 44 -3.20 -7.53 19.31
N GLY A 45 -4.28 -7.26 20.04
CA GLY A 45 -4.29 -7.05 21.49
C GLY A 45 -3.47 -5.84 21.95
N ARG A 46 -3.17 -4.88 21.05
CA ARG A 46 -2.50 -3.61 21.35
C ARG A 46 -1.12 -3.75 22.01
N ASN A 47 -0.45 -4.89 21.79
CA ASN A 47 0.78 -5.27 22.50
C ASN A 47 1.99 -5.47 21.57
N VAL A 48 1.96 -4.88 20.38
CA VAL A 48 3.01 -5.05 19.36
C VAL A 48 4.25 -4.23 19.72
N GLY A 49 5.40 -4.91 19.79
CA GLY A 49 6.71 -4.31 20.08
C GLY A 49 7.40 -3.73 18.83
N LEU A 50 8.57 -3.11 19.03
CA LEU A 50 9.27 -2.37 17.98
C LEU A 50 9.65 -3.23 16.76
N ALA A 51 10.19 -4.44 16.97
CA ALA A 51 10.64 -5.30 15.87
C ALA A 51 9.47 -5.69 14.95
N PHE A 52 8.41 -6.26 15.52
CA PHE A 52 7.20 -6.61 14.77
C PHE A 52 6.51 -5.38 14.18
N GLY A 53 6.46 -4.26 14.91
CA GLY A 53 5.85 -3.02 14.46
C GLY A 53 6.57 -2.38 13.28
N ALA A 54 7.90 -2.37 13.28
CA ALA A 54 8.70 -1.88 12.15
C ALA A 54 8.63 -2.84 10.95
N ALA A 55 8.71 -4.14 11.21
CA ALA A 55 8.64 -5.14 10.15
C ALA A 55 7.29 -5.13 9.44
N THR A 56 6.17 -5.11 10.18
CA THR A 56 4.83 -5.05 9.56
C THR A 56 4.62 -3.77 8.78
N ALA A 57 4.98 -2.61 9.33
CA ALA A 57 4.83 -1.34 8.61
C ALA A 57 5.72 -1.27 7.36
N MET A 58 6.93 -1.86 7.38
CA MET A 58 7.78 -1.97 6.20
C MET A 58 7.25 -2.99 5.18
N ALA A 59 6.82 -4.18 5.63
CA ALA A 59 6.29 -5.25 4.78
C ALA A 59 5.09 -4.79 3.96
N THR A 60 4.18 -4.06 4.60
CA THR A 60 3.00 -3.48 3.95
C THR A 60 3.39 -2.44 2.90
N TRP A 61 4.51 -1.75 3.07
CA TRP A 61 4.98 -0.75 2.12
C TRP A 61 5.75 -1.35 0.95
N VAL A 62 6.45 -2.49 1.13
CA VAL A 62 7.03 -3.22 0.00
C VAL A 62 5.94 -4.02 -0.71
N THR A 63 5.14 -3.31 -1.47
CA THR A 63 4.05 -3.89 -2.26
C THR A 63 4.58 -4.49 -3.55
N SER A 64 3.76 -5.32 -4.21
CA SER A 64 4.08 -5.75 -5.58
C SER A 64 4.20 -4.57 -6.55
N ASN A 65 3.49 -3.47 -6.28
CA ASN A 65 3.63 -2.24 -7.04
C ASN A 65 5.03 -1.64 -6.86
N THR A 66 5.65 -1.75 -5.68
CA THR A 66 7.04 -1.29 -5.50
C THR A 66 8.01 -2.12 -6.34
N THR A 67 7.83 -3.43 -6.39
CA THR A 67 8.73 -4.33 -7.14
C THR A 67 8.48 -4.33 -8.65
N MET A 68 7.34 -3.82 -9.13
CA MET A 68 6.98 -3.75 -10.57
C MET A 68 6.98 -2.31 -11.11
N LEU A 69 6.30 -1.39 -10.43
CA LEU A 69 6.19 0.02 -10.84
C LEU A 69 7.45 0.82 -10.59
N ALA A 70 8.21 0.61 -9.50
CA ALA A 70 9.44 1.38 -9.30
C ALA A 70 10.49 1.12 -10.40
N PRO A 71 10.73 -0.13 -10.83
CA PRO A 71 11.52 -0.42 -12.03
C PRO A 71 10.97 0.26 -13.30
N GLN A 72 9.66 0.19 -13.52
CA GLN A 72 9.00 0.86 -14.65
C GLN A 72 9.25 2.38 -14.64
N PHE A 73 9.18 3.01 -13.47
CA PHE A 73 9.43 4.44 -13.31
C PHE A 73 10.85 4.83 -13.70
N ALA A 74 11.85 3.99 -13.40
CA ALA A 74 13.21 4.26 -13.84
C ALA A 74 13.35 4.22 -15.37
N LEU A 75 12.64 3.31 -16.06
CA LEU A 75 12.66 3.24 -17.52
C LEU A 75 11.88 4.36 -18.22
N GLN A 76 10.90 4.96 -17.54
CA GLN A 76 10.06 6.02 -18.11
C GLN A 76 10.53 7.42 -17.72
N LEU A 77 11.04 7.56 -16.49
CA LEU A 77 11.34 8.85 -15.86
C LEU A 77 12.80 8.96 -15.37
N GLY A 78 13.62 7.94 -15.61
CA GLY A 78 15.05 7.97 -15.36
C GLY A 78 15.40 8.00 -13.87
N ILE A 79 16.50 8.70 -13.54
CA ILE A 79 16.99 8.84 -12.17
C ILE A 79 15.94 9.48 -11.26
N TRP A 80 15.17 10.43 -11.77
CA TRP A 80 14.08 11.03 -11.00
C TRP A 80 12.90 10.09 -10.81
N GLY A 81 12.67 9.13 -11.70
CA GLY A 81 11.61 8.13 -11.55
C GLY A 81 11.80 7.25 -10.31
N MET A 82 13.02 6.73 -10.12
CA MET A 82 13.34 5.90 -8.95
C MET A 82 13.33 6.70 -7.65
N ILE A 83 13.78 7.97 -7.68
CA ILE A 83 13.70 8.89 -6.53
C ILE A 83 12.24 9.22 -6.23
N ALA A 84 11.43 9.51 -7.25
CA ALA A 84 10.02 9.85 -7.12
C ALA A 84 9.23 8.75 -6.42
N TYR A 85 9.46 7.49 -6.79
CA TYR A 85 8.80 6.39 -6.08
C TYR A 85 9.25 6.31 -4.61
N SER A 86 10.54 6.52 -4.36
CA SER A 86 11.14 6.49 -3.03
C SER A 86 10.66 7.62 -2.11
N THR A 87 10.16 8.73 -2.65
CA THR A 87 9.62 9.82 -1.81
C THR A 87 8.35 9.42 -1.07
N ALA A 88 7.65 8.35 -1.46
CA ALA A 88 6.52 7.82 -0.68
C ALA A 88 6.93 7.36 0.73
N SER A 89 8.22 7.06 0.97
CA SER A 89 8.78 6.79 2.31
C SER A 89 8.59 7.94 3.30
N PHE A 90 8.52 9.18 2.81
CA PHE A 90 8.25 10.34 3.64
C PHE A 90 6.84 10.28 4.22
N GLY A 91 5.91 9.53 3.60
CA GLY A 91 4.65 9.11 4.19
C GLY A 91 4.87 8.44 5.55
N LEU A 92 5.77 7.46 5.63
CA LEU A 92 6.10 6.76 6.87
C LEU A 92 6.84 7.66 7.86
N PHE A 93 7.84 8.43 7.39
CA PHE A 93 8.59 9.35 8.26
C PHE A 93 7.69 10.39 8.91
N LEU A 94 6.79 10.99 8.13
CA LEU A 94 5.88 12.02 8.61
C LEU A 94 4.67 11.41 9.35
N PHE A 95 4.31 10.15 9.11
CA PHE A 95 3.30 9.48 9.93
C PHE A 95 3.81 9.08 11.31
N ALA A 96 5.13 8.93 11.50
CA ALA A 96 5.72 8.58 12.78
C ALA A 96 5.29 9.49 13.97
N PRO A 97 5.36 10.85 13.88
CA PRO A 97 4.82 11.72 14.93
C PRO A 97 3.28 11.64 15.03
N LEU A 98 2.57 11.44 13.92
CA LEU A 98 1.12 11.29 13.90
C LEU A 98 0.68 10.02 14.65
N ALA A 99 1.34 8.89 14.43
CA ALA A 99 1.03 7.63 15.10
C ALA A 99 1.10 7.74 16.63
N ASN A 100 2.13 8.42 17.16
CA ASN A 100 2.21 8.70 18.59
C ASN A 100 1.08 9.62 19.07
N ARG A 101 0.74 10.65 18.29
CA ARG A 101 -0.33 11.59 18.61
C ARG A 101 -1.69 10.91 18.61
N ILE A 102 -1.98 10.10 17.59
CA ILE A 102 -3.18 9.27 17.45
C ILE A 102 -3.32 8.34 18.65
N LYS A 103 -2.25 7.60 19.00
CA LYS A 103 -2.26 6.68 20.15
C LYS A 103 -2.53 7.39 21.47
N ALA A 104 -1.99 8.60 21.65
CA ALA A 104 -2.20 9.40 22.86
C ALA A 104 -3.63 9.98 22.96
N LEU A 105 -4.21 10.41 21.85
CA LEU A 105 -5.56 10.98 21.80
C LEU A 105 -6.67 9.92 21.82
N MET A 106 -6.42 8.77 21.20
CA MET A 106 -7.40 7.70 20.98
C MET A 106 -6.87 6.35 21.45
N PRO A 107 -6.60 6.16 22.76
CA PRO A 107 -6.03 4.93 23.28
C PRO A 107 -6.94 3.71 23.05
N THR A 108 -8.26 3.94 22.94
CA THR A 108 -9.32 2.95 22.71
C THR A 108 -9.86 2.96 21.27
N GLY A 109 -9.27 3.76 20.36
CA GLY A 109 -9.71 3.85 18.96
C GLY A 109 -9.47 2.56 18.18
N TYR A 110 -10.29 2.34 17.15
CA TYR A 110 -10.21 1.15 16.29
C TYR A 110 -9.82 1.49 14.86
N THR A 111 -10.39 2.55 14.29
CA THR A 111 -10.20 2.88 12.87
C THR A 111 -9.79 4.32 12.62
N SER A 112 -9.30 4.61 11.42
CA SER A 112 -9.11 6.00 10.95
C SER A 112 -10.44 6.74 10.79
N GLY A 113 -11.52 6.03 10.46
CA GLY A 113 -12.86 6.59 10.37
C GLY A 113 -13.37 7.11 11.71
N ASP A 114 -13.05 6.43 12.82
CA ASP A 114 -13.36 6.90 14.17
C ASP A 114 -12.83 8.29 14.45
N PHE A 115 -11.58 8.53 14.07
CA PHE A 115 -10.96 9.81 14.25
C PHE A 115 -11.71 10.90 13.49
N ILE A 116 -12.04 10.68 12.22
CA ILE A 116 -12.76 11.67 11.41
C ILE A 116 -14.16 11.91 11.97
N ARG A 117 -14.88 10.87 12.39
CA ARG A 117 -16.21 11.01 12.98
C ARG A 117 -16.19 11.80 14.27
N LEU A 118 -15.26 11.49 15.18
CA LEU A 118 -15.17 12.18 16.46
C LEU A 118 -14.62 13.61 16.29
N ARG A 119 -13.69 13.84 15.36
CA ARG A 119 -13.08 15.14 15.13
C ARG A 119 -13.96 16.11 14.34
N TYR A 120 -14.69 15.62 13.34
CA TYR A 120 -15.37 16.45 12.36
C TYR A 120 -16.86 16.12 12.17
N GLY A 121 -17.38 15.11 12.86
CA GLY A 121 -18.78 14.72 12.78
C GLY A 121 -19.12 13.83 11.58
N LYS A 122 -20.40 13.46 11.49
CA LYS A 122 -20.89 12.40 10.60
C LYS A 122 -20.76 12.71 9.10
N PHE A 123 -21.02 13.95 8.69
CA PHE A 123 -21.00 14.31 7.26
C PHE A 123 -19.59 14.22 6.67
N THR A 124 -18.59 14.80 7.36
CA THR A 124 -17.18 14.71 6.97
C THR A 124 -16.71 13.26 6.97
N TRP A 125 -17.16 12.48 7.96
CA TRP A 125 -16.88 11.06 8.04
C TRP A 125 -17.43 10.24 6.88
N TYR A 126 -18.66 10.51 6.39
CA TYR A 126 -19.18 9.83 5.21
C TYR A 126 -18.34 10.06 3.96
N VAL A 127 -17.89 11.30 3.74
CA VAL A 127 -16.98 11.62 2.64
C VAL A 127 -15.67 10.84 2.76
N PHE A 128 -15.10 10.80 3.97
CA PHE A 128 -13.90 10.02 4.25
C PHE A 128 -14.09 8.52 3.97
N LEU A 129 -15.20 7.92 4.42
CA LEU A 129 -15.49 6.50 4.20
C LEU A 129 -15.60 6.15 2.71
N VAL A 130 -16.24 7.01 1.90
CA VAL A 130 -16.32 6.82 0.45
C VAL A 130 -14.91 6.81 -0.15
N ILE A 131 -14.06 7.77 0.22
CA ILE A 131 -12.66 7.82 -0.24
C ILE A 131 -11.90 6.56 0.21
N SER A 132 -12.04 6.16 1.47
CA SER A 132 -11.32 5.01 2.05
C SER A 132 -11.69 3.69 1.41
N ILE A 133 -12.98 3.42 1.22
CA ILE A 133 -13.45 2.17 0.62
C ILE A 133 -13.10 2.14 -0.86
N PHE A 134 -13.27 3.25 -1.57
CA PHE A 134 -12.90 3.34 -2.98
C PHE A 134 -11.41 3.10 -3.19
N TYR A 135 -10.56 3.80 -2.44
CA TYR A 135 -9.11 3.62 -2.50
C TYR A 135 -8.69 2.19 -2.15
N GLY A 136 -9.17 1.64 -1.02
CA GLY A 136 -8.86 0.28 -0.60
C GLY A 136 -9.26 -0.76 -1.65
N PHE A 137 -10.41 -0.58 -2.30
CA PHE A 137 -10.85 -1.45 -3.38
C PHE A 137 -9.99 -1.33 -4.63
N THR A 138 -9.68 -0.11 -5.10
CA THR A 138 -8.80 0.08 -6.28
C THR A 138 -7.40 -0.48 -6.06
N TRP A 139 -6.85 -0.32 -4.85
CA TRP A 139 -5.55 -0.88 -4.50
C TRP A 139 -5.61 -2.42 -4.45
N LEU A 140 -6.69 -3.00 -3.91
CA LEU A 140 -6.91 -4.45 -3.91
C LEU A 140 -6.99 -5.01 -5.34
N VAL A 141 -7.70 -4.33 -6.25
CA VAL A 141 -7.75 -4.71 -7.69
C VAL A 141 -6.36 -4.62 -8.33
N SER A 142 -5.61 -3.53 -8.06
CA SER A 142 -4.24 -3.37 -8.55
C SER A 142 -3.33 -4.53 -8.10
N MET A 143 -3.40 -4.95 -6.83
CA MET A 143 -2.64 -6.09 -6.32
C MET A 143 -3.07 -7.43 -6.93
N GLY A 144 -4.38 -7.65 -7.10
CA GLY A 144 -4.90 -8.85 -7.77
C GLY A 144 -4.41 -8.96 -9.22
N MET A 145 -4.44 -7.86 -9.97
CA MET A 145 -3.89 -7.80 -11.33
C MET A 145 -2.39 -8.08 -11.36
N ALA A 146 -1.62 -7.49 -10.44
CA ALA A 146 -0.18 -7.71 -10.35
C ALA A 146 0.14 -9.19 -10.14
N GLY A 147 -0.64 -9.88 -9.29
CA GLY A 147 -0.52 -11.32 -9.09
C GLY A 147 -0.69 -12.14 -10.35
N GLY A 148 -1.76 -11.92 -11.12
CA GLY A 148 -1.97 -12.64 -12.38
C GLY A 148 -0.88 -12.37 -13.42
N ILE A 149 -0.48 -11.10 -13.57
CA ILE A 149 0.55 -10.68 -14.55
C ILE A 149 1.89 -11.37 -14.24
N LEU A 150 2.29 -11.34 -12.96
CA LEU A 150 3.52 -11.95 -12.50
C LEU A 150 3.54 -13.47 -12.72
N MET A 151 2.48 -14.17 -12.32
CA MET A 151 2.38 -15.63 -12.45
C MET A 151 2.50 -16.06 -13.91
N ASN A 152 1.90 -15.28 -14.81
CA ASN A 152 1.98 -15.52 -16.24
C ASN A 152 3.38 -15.27 -16.79
N ALA A 153 4.02 -14.18 -16.41
CA ALA A 153 5.31 -13.82 -16.98
C ALA A 153 6.46 -14.71 -16.49
N ILE A 154 6.45 -15.14 -15.23
CA ILE A 154 7.54 -15.96 -14.67
C ILE A 154 7.38 -17.43 -14.99
N ALA A 155 6.16 -17.97 -14.83
CA ALA A 155 5.89 -19.40 -14.87
C ALA A 155 4.96 -19.83 -16.01
N GLY A 156 4.44 -18.91 -16.82
CA GLY A 156 3.49 -19.25 -17.88
C GLY A 156 2.11 -19.68 -17.37
N ILE A 157 1.81 -19.50 -16.08
CA ILE A 157 0.48 -19.78 -15.52
C ILE A 157 -0.50 -18.79 -16.15
N PRO A 158 -1.64 -19.22 -16.71
CA PRO A 158 -2.64 -18.30 -17.24
C PRO A 158 -3.03 -17.25 -16.20
N TYR A 159 -3.03 -15.98 -16.60
CA TYR A 159 -3.29 -14.84 -15.71
C TYR A 159 -4.52 -15.05 -14.84
N GLU A 160 -5.60 -15.53 -15.43
CA GLU A 160 -6.90 -15.71 -14.79
C GLU A 160 -6.78 -16.73 -13.64
N LEU A 161 -6.00 -17.80 -13.85
CA LEU A 161 -5.75 -18.82 -12.84
C LEU A 161 -4.80 -18.31 -11.75
N GLY A 162 -3.69 -17.67 -12.14
CA GLY A 162 -2.72 -17.12 -11.19
C GLY A 162 -3.33 -16.08 -10.26
N MET A 163 -4.09 -15.12 -10.83
CA MET A 163 -4.83 -14.10 -10.10
C MET A 163 -5.89 -14.71 -9.17
N THR A 164 -6.66 -15.69 -9.67
CA THR A 164 -7.70 -16.36 -8.86
C THR A 164 -7.10 -17.08 -7.65
N VAL A 165 -6.00 -17.82 -7.84
CA VAL A 165 -5.37 -18.57 -6.76
C VAL A 165 -4.75 -17.63 -5.73
N ILE A 166 -4.05 -16.58 -6.15
CA ILE A 166 -3.45 -15.61 -5.23
C ILE A 166 -4.53 -14.90 -4.40
N LEU A 167 -5.57 -14.36 -5.03
CA LEU A 167 -6.68 -13.71 -4.32
C LEU A 167 -7.39 -14.70 -3.39
N GLY A 168 -7.70 -15.91 -3.87
CA GLY A 168 -8.37 -16.93 -3.08
C GLY A 168 -7.59 -17.33 -1.84
N VAL A 169 -6.28 -17.54 -1.98
CA VAL A 169 -5.37 -17.85 -0.87
C VAL A 169 -5.35 -16.71 0.15
N CYS A 170 -5.20 -15.47 -0.31
CA CYS A 170 -5.20 -14.30 0.56
C CYS A 170 -6.52 -14.16 1.32
N VAL A 171 -7.66 -14.26 0.64
CA VAL A 171 -8.99 -14.27 1.28
C VAL A 171 -9.07 -15.35 2.36
N VAL A 172 -8.67 -16.59 2.03
CA VAL A 172 -8.75 -17.72 2.97
C VAL A 172 -7.96 -17.45 4.24
N TYR A 173 -6.69 -17.05 4.16
CA TYR A 173 -5.91 -16.89 5.39
C TYR A 173 -6.21 -15.59 6.14
N THR A 174 -6.66 -14.52 5.47
CA THR A 174 -7.16 -13.31 6.14
C THR A 174 -8.41 -13.60 6.98
N LEU A 175 -9.32 -14.45 6.49
CA LEU A 175 -10.55 -14.83 7.21
C LEU A 175 -10.28 -15.40 8.61
N PHE A 176 -9.21 -16.19 8.75
CA PHE A 176 -8.89 -16.86 10.02
C PHE A 176 -7.87 -16.08 10.85
N GLY A 177 -7.09 -15.19 10.22
CA GLY A 177 -5.87 -14.65 10.79
C GLY A 177 -6.02 -13.42 11.69
N GLY A 178 -6.83 -12.45 11.29
CA GLY A 178 -6.84 -11.11 11.90
C GLY A 178 -5.45 -10.45 11.94
N LEU A 179 -5.31 -9.31 12.63
CA LEU A 179 -4.07 -8.55 12.66
C LEU A 179 -2.90 -9.31 13.31
N TYR A 180 -3.15 -10.26 14.22
CA TYR A 180 -2.08 -11.13 14.76
C TYR A 180 -1.40 -11.95 13.69
N ALA A 181 -2.18 -12.54 12.77
CA ALA A 181 -1.63 -13.29 11.65
C ALA A 181 -0.88 -12.36 10.70
N VAL A 182 -1.53 -11.26 10.28
CA VAL A 182 -0.94 -10.27 9.36
C VAL A 182 0.43 -9.82 9.86
N ILE A 183 0.55 -9.37 11.11
CA ILE A 183 1.84 -8.92 11.66
C ILE A 183 2.90 -10.04 11.68
N GLY A 184 2.48 -11.27 11.96
CA GLY A 184 3.39 -12.41 11.98
C GLY A 184 3.87 -12.80 10.58
N THR A 185 2.95 -12.86 9.61
CA THR A 185 3.26 -13.20 8.21
C THR A 185 4.11 -12.11 7.59
N ASP A 186 3.76 -10.84 7.79
CA ASP A 186 4.51 -9.66 7.36
C ASP A 186 5.97 -9.72 7.83
N PHE A 187 6.22 -10.16 9.07
CA PHE A 187 7.58 -10.26 9.60
C PHE A 187 8.43 -11.25 8.79
N ILE A 188 7.88 -12.42 8.43
CA ILE A 188 8.61 -13.41 7.63
C ILE A 188 8.73 -12.94 6.18
N GLN A 189 7.64 -12.42 5.61
CA GLN A 189 7.59 -11.93 4.23
C GLN A 189 8.59 -10.80 4.00
N SER A 190 8.67 -9.84 4.93
CA SER A 190 9.62 -8.73 4.83
C SER A 190 11.08 -9.18 4.85
N LEU A 191 11.43 -10.21 5.64
CA LEU A 191 12.77 -10.78 5.60
C LEU A 191 13.07 -11.43 4.25
N ILE A 192 12.13 -12.20 3.69
CA ILE A 192 12.27 -12.82 2.36
C ILE A 192 12.47 -11.74 1.29
N ILE A 193 11.65 -10.68 1.34
CA ILE A 193 11.71 -9.56 0.40
C ILE A 193 13.04 -8.82 0.49
N LEU A 194 13.48 -8.44 1.70
CA LEU A 194 14.74 -7.72 1.90
C LEU A 194 15.95 -8.53 1.43
N ILE A 195 16.02 -9.82 1.82
CA ILE A 195 17.09 -10.71 1.40
C ILE A 195 17.07 -10.87 -0.12
N GLY A 196 15.90 -11.07 -0.71
CA GLY A 196 15.73 -11.24 -2.15
C GLY A 196 16.20 -10.02 -2.95
N ILE A 197 15.84 -8.81 -2.53
CA ILE A 197 16.30 -7.57 -3.17
C ILE A 197 17.82 -7.44 -3.11
N VAL A 198 18.44 -7.75 -1.96
CA VAL A 198 19.91 -7.72 -1.82
C VAL A 198 20.57 -8.74 -2.73
N VAL A 199 20.04 -9.97 -2.81
CA VAL A 199 20.57 -11.03 -3.68
C VAL A 199 20.49 -10.62 -5.16
N VAL A 200 19.36 -10.07 -5.60
CA VAL A 200 19.20 -9.57 -6.97
C VAL A 200 20.15 -8.42 -7.26
N GLY A 201 20.25 -7.45 -6.34
CA GLY A 201 21.15 -6.30 -6.49
C GLY A 201 22.62 -6.72 -6.61
N VAL A 202 23.08 -7.62 -5.74
CA VAL A 202 24.44 -8.18 -5.83
C VAL A 202 24.63 -8.94 -7.13
N GLY A 203 23.66 -9.76 -7.55
CA GLY A 203 23.72 -10.47 -8.83
C GLY A 203 23.93 -9.53 -10.01
N VAL A 204 23.18 -8.43 -10.07
CA VAL A 204 23.29 -7.43 -11.15
C VAL A 204 24.69 -6.82 -11.18
N LEU A 205 25.22 -6.42 -10.02
CA LEU A 205 26.54 -5.81 -9.91
C LEU A 205 27.70 -6.75 -10.26
N THR A 206 27.48 -8.08 -10.28
CA THR A 206 28.49 -9.05 -10.73
C THR A 206 28.54 -9.24 -12.24
N GLN A 207 27.49 -8.84 -12.98
CA GLN A 207 27.40 -9.02 -14.43
C GLN A 207 27.62 -7.73 -15.21
N VAL A 208 27.30 -6.58 -14.62
CA VAL A 208 27.42 -5.28 -15.30
C VAL A 208 28.02 -4.25 -14.36
N ASP A 209 29.02 -3.52 -14.84
CA ASP A 209 29.56 -2.37 -14.13
C ASP A 209 28.74 -1.09 -14.37
N PHE A 210 28.84 -0.13 -13.45
CA PHE A 210 28.13 1.14 -13.54
C PHE A 210 28.50 1.98 -14.76
N GLY A 211 29.73 1.88 -15.26
CA GLY A 211 30.19 2.62 -16.43
C GLY A 211 29.45 2.17 -17.68
N HIS A 212 29.34 0.86 -17.88
CA HIS A 212 28.62 0.28 -19.01
C HIS A 212 27.11 0.56 -18.97
N ILE A 213 26.50 0.56 -17.77
CA ILE A 213 25.10 0.97 -17.59
C ILE A 213 24.93 2.43 -18.00
N TYR A 214 25.80 3.31 -17.50
CA TYR A 214 25.74 4.74 -17.82
C TYR A 214 25.91 5.00 -19.33
N THR A 215 26.90 4.40 -19.98
CA THR A 215 27.11 4.56 -21.42
C THR A 215 25.93 4.03 -22.22
N ASN A 216 25.39 2.85 -21.87
CA ASN A 216 24.23 2.30 -22.56
C ASN A 216 22.99 3.21 -22.44
N VAL A 217 22.70 3.73 -21.24
CA VAL A 217 21.58 4.67 -21.06
C VAL A 217 21.84 5.98 -21.81
N LEU A 218 23.08 6.47 -21.83
CA LEU A 218 23.44 7.69 -22.56
C LEU A 218 23.25 7.53 -24.06
N ASP A 219 23.62 6.38 -24.62
CA ASP A 219 23.55 6.11 -26.05
C ASP A 219 22.12 5.81 -26.51
N GLU A 220 21.38 4.98 -25.77
CA GLU A 220 20.04 4.51 -26.16
C GLU A 220 18.91 5.45 -25.72
N LYS A 221 19.03 6.03 -24.51
CA LYS A 221 17.95 6.80 -23.84
C LYS A 221 18.48 7.99 -23.03
N PRO A 222 19.20 8.95 -23.64
CA PRO A 222 19.85 10.06 -22.93
C PRO A 222 18.89 10.92 -22.10
N MET A 223 17.61 10.99 -22.48
CA MET A 223 16.59 11.72 -21.71
C MET A 223 16.40 11.19 -20.29
N LEU A 224 16.66 9.90 -20.02
CA LEU A 224 16.56 9.32 -18.67
C LEU A 224 17.64 9.85 -17.71
N LEU A 225 18.71 10.44 -18.24
CA LEU A 225 19.77 11.10 -17.48
C LEU A 225 19.53 12.61 -17.32
N ASN A 226 18.51 13.16 -17.98
CA ASN A 226 18.21 14.59 -17.92
C ASN A 226 17.58 14.95 -16.56
N ALA A 227 18.36 15.59 -15.71
CA ALA A 227 17.93 16.04 -14.38
C ALA A 227 16.83 17.12 -14.42
N LEU A 228 16.60 17.77 -15.57
CA LEU A 228 15.59 18.82 -15.72
C LEU A 228 14.33 18.33 -16.44
N MET A 229 14.15 17.02 -16.60
CA MET A 229 12.95 16.46 -17.24
C MET A 229 11.68 16.85 -16.44
N PRO A 230 10.79 17.71 -16.98
CA PRO A 230 9.71 18.29 -16.19
C PRO A 230 8.73 17.25 -15.64
N ALA A 231 8.37 16.26 -16.44
CA ALA A 231 7.48 15.17 -16.01
C ALA A 231 8.06 14.37 -14.84
N ALA A 232 9.38 14.17 -14.82
CA ALA A 232 10.08 13.46 -13.76
C ALA A 232 10.05 14.25 -12.44
N ILE A 233 10.35 15.55 -12.49
CA ILE A 233 10.30 16.44 -11.33
C ILE A 233 8.88 16.50 -10.77
N MET A 234 7.86 16.66 -11.62
CA MET A 234 6.47 16.67 -11.19
C MET A 234 6.06 15.33 -10.53
N SER A 235 6.55 14.21 -11.07
CA SER A 235 6.30 12.89 -10.49
C SER A 235 6.85 12.76 -9.07
N VAL A 236 7.95 13.43 -8.72
CA VAL A 236 8.53 13.40 -7.35
C VAL A 236 7.55 13.96 -6.34
N PHE A 237 6.99 15.14 -6.61
CA PHE A 237 6.02 15.79 -5.73
C PHE A 237 4.68 15.05 -5.71
N ASN A 238 4.24 14.55 -6.86
CA ASN A 238 3.00 13.80 -6.95
C ASN A 238 3.07 12.47 -6.17
N ASN A 239 4.16 11.71 -6.29
CA ASN A 239 4.35 10.48 -5.53
C ASN A 239 4.56 10.75 -4.04
N LEU A 240 5.25 11.83 -3.68
CA LEU A 240 5.37 12.25 -2.28
C LEU A 240 3.99 12.47 -1.66
N LEU A 241 3.13 13.25 -2.32
CA LEU A 241 1.79 13.56 -1.81
C LEU A 241 0.85 12.37 -1.90
N PHE A 242 0.98 11.52 -2.93
CA PHE A 242 0.29 10.24 -2.99
C PHE A 242 0.64 9.37 -1.77
N GLY A 243 1.94 9.15 -1.51
CA GLY A 243 2.40 8.34 -0.39
C GLY A 243 2.01 8.92 0.97
N LEU A 244 2.08 10.24 1.13
CA LEU A 244 1.57 10.91 2.34
C LEU A 244 0.07 10.68 2.53
N GLY A 245 -0.72 10.87 1.49
CA GLY A 245 -2.17 10.65 1.51
C GLY A 245 -2.51 9.20 1.85
N GLU A 246 -1.85 8.25 1.19
CA GLU A 246 -2.00 6.83 1.45
C GLU A 246 -1.73 6.49 2.92
N VAL A 247 -0.56 6.88 3.46
CA VAL A 247 -0.20 6.55 4.85
C VAL A 247 -1.15 7.22 5.84
N PHE A 248 -1.45 8.50 5.63
CA PHE A 248 -2.16 9.29 6.63
C PHE A 248 -3.62 8.91 6.74
N HIS A 249 -4.26 8.48 5.65
CA HIS A 249 -5.68 8.17 5.63
C HIS A 249 -5.99 6.68 5.80
N SER A 250 -5.14 5.78 5.28
CA SER A 250 -5.51 4.37 5.20
C SER A 250 -5.57 3.69 6.57
N ASN A 251 -6.65 2.92 6.78
CA ASN A 251 -6.87 2.14 7.99
C ASN A 251 -5.79 1.05 8.19
N VAL A 252 -5.09 0.66 7.12
CA VAL A 252 -3.95 -0.26 7.15
C VAL A 252 -2.85 0.25 8.09
N TRP A 253 -2.62 1.56 8.11
CA TRP A 253 -1.61 2.21 8.95
C TRP A 253 -2.14 2.52 10.33
N TRP A 254 -3.38 2.98 10.42
CA TRP A 254 -3.99 3.32 11.71
C TRP A 254 -4.17 2.11 12.61
N SER A 255 -4.66 0.98 12.08
CA SER A 255 -4.77 -0.28 12.83
C SER A 255 -3.43 -0.72 13.43
N ARG A 256 -2.33 -0.62 12.67
CA ARG A 256 -0.96 -0.88 13.15
C ARG A 256 -0.52 0.10 14.22
N ALA A 257 -0.78 1.40 14.04
CA ALA A 257 -0.48 2.41 15.06
C ALA A 257 -1.24 2.15 16.37
N PHE A 258 -2.50 1.72 16.29
CA PHE A 258 -3.30 1.33 17.45
C PHE A 258 -2.84 0.01 18.08
N ALA A 259 -2.34 -0.93 17.28
CA ALA A 259 -1.82 -2.22 17.72
C ALA A 259 -0.47 -2.13 18.45
N MET A 260 0.33 -1.11 18.15
CA MET A 260 1.62 -0.89 18.80
C MET A 260 1.46 -0.42 20.25
N ARG A 261 2.41 -0.85 21.10
CA ARG A 261 2.54 -0.34 22.46
C ARG A 261 2.78 1.17 22.45
N GLU A 262 2.45 1.82 23.57
CA GLU A 262 2.69 3.25 23.73
C GLU A 262 4.15 3.61 23.44
N LYS A 263 4.36 4.73 22.74
CA LYS A 263 5.68 5.28 22.35
C LYS A 263 6.50 4.44 21.36
N ILE A 264 6.03 3.24 20.96
CA ILE A 264 6.68 2.42 19.93
C ILE A 264 6.39 2.92 18.52
N GLY A 265 5.16 3.41 18.27
CA GLY A 265 4.69 3.85 16.96
C GLY A 265 5.69 4.70 16.19
N LYS A 266 6.13 5.83 16.77
CA LYS A 266 7.10 6.72 16.12
C LYS A 266 8.40 6.01 15.71
N LYS A 267 8.98 5.19 16.57
CA LYS A 267 10.23 4.47 16.25
C LYS A 267 10.00 3.44 15.15
N ALA A 268 8.89 2.71 15.20
CA ALA A 268 8.55 1.71 14.20
C ALA A 268 8.39 2.32 12.80
N TYR A 269 7.62 3.41 12.66
CA TYR A 269 7.43 4.07 11.37
C TYR A 269 8.69 4.75 10.83
N LEU A 270 9.52 5.34 11.69
CA LEU A 270 10.82 5.89 11.26
C LEU A 270 11.75 4.80 10.72
N LEU A 271 11.87 3.67 11.43
CA LEU A 271 12.67 2.54 10.95
C LEU A 271 12.09 1.96 9.66
N SER A 272 10.78 1.86 9.55
CA SER A 272 10.11 1.35 8.34
C SER A 272 10.40 2.22 7.13
N GLY A 273 10.28 3.54 7.28
CA GLY A 273 10.64 4.50 6.23
C GLY A 273 12.11 4.40 5.85
N LEU A 274 13.01 4.23 6.82
CA LEU A 274 14.45 4.13 6.59
C LEU A 274 14.82 2.87 5.80
N PHE A 275 14.25 1.72 6.17
CA PHE A 275 14.52 0.45 5.47
C PHE A 275 13.86 0.40 4.09
N TRP A 276 12.73 1.06 3.91
CA TRP A 276 12.04 1.09 2.62
C TRP A 276 12.61 2.11 1.65
N PHE A 277 13.07 3.28 2.10
CA PHE A 277 13.62 4.35 1.24
C PHE A 277 14.58 3.87 0.13
N PRO A 278 15.58 2.99 0.39
CA PRO A 278 16.49 2.53 -0.66
C PRO A 278 15.88 1.48 -1.61
N VAL A 279 14.76 0.84 -1.26
CA VAL A 279 14.20 -0.29 -2.02
C VAL A 279 13.77 0.11 -3.45
N PRO A 280 12.95 1.17 -3.66
CA PRO A 280 12.57 1.57 -5.00
C PRO A 280 13.74 2.11 -5.82
N ILE A 281 14.74 2.72 -5.17
CA ILE A 281 16.00 3.15 -5.81
C ILE A 281 16.73 1.93 -6.36
N ALA A 282 16.96 0.91 -5.53
CA ALA A 282 17.61 -0.33 -5.93
C ALA A 282 16.85 -1.03 -7.07
N ALA A 283 15.52 -1.13 -6.95
CA ALA A 283 14.66 -1.72 -7.97
C ALA A 283 14.72 -0.93 -9.30
N GLY A 284 14.75 0.40 -9.23
CA GLY A 284 14.93 1.28 -10.38
C GLY A 284 16.29 1.11 -11.06
N PHE A 285 17.37 1.01 -10.28
CA PHE A 285 18.70 0.72 -10.80
C PHE A 285 18.76 -0.63 -11.50
N ILE A 286 18.17 -1.68 -10.93
CA ILE A 286 18.04 -2.99 -11.57
C ILE A 286 17.33 -2.87 -12.92
N ALA A 287 16.32 -2.01 -13.05
CA ALA A 287 15.63 -1.82 -14.32
C ALA A 287 16.52 -1.19 -15.39
N LEU A 288 17.35 -0.21 -15.01
CA LEU A 288 18.25 0.48 -15.95
C LEU A 288 19.32 -0.43 -16.54
N THR A 289 19.62 -1.57 -15.90
CA THR A 289 20.59 -2.54 -16.45
C THR A 289 20.03 -3.40 -17.58
N SER A 290 18.70 -3.37 -17.80
CA SER A 290 18.03 -4.17 -18.83
C SER A 290 18.62 -4.00 -20.23
N GLY A 291 18.98 -2.77 -20.62
CA GLY A 291 19.60 -2.48 -21.92
C GLY A 291 21.00 -3.09 -22.04
N SER A 292 21.85 -2.86 -21.03
CA SER A 292 23.19 -3.43 -20.95
C SER A 292 23.21 -4.97 -20.89
N LEU A 293 22.19 -5.57 -20.29
CA LEU A 293 22.02 -7.03 -20.22
C LEU A 293 21.36 -7.63 -21.47
N GLY A 294 20.89 -6.81 -22.41
CA GLY A 294 20.14 -7.28 -23.58
C GLY A 294 18.81 -7.94 -23.22
N VAL A 295 18.21 -7.58 -22.09
CA VAL A 295 16.93 -8.14 -21.64
C VAL A 295 15.80 -7.53 -22.46
N ASN A 296 15.10 -8.37 -23.22
CA ASN A 296 13.95 -7.94 -24.00
C ASN A 296 12.73 -7.68 -23.10
N ILE A 297 12.33 -6.42 -22.98
CA ILE A 297 11.21 -6.00 -22.13
C ILE A 297 9.91 -6.08 -22.94
N THR A 298 9.06 -7.06 -22.61
CA THR A 298 7.75 -7.23 -23.23
C THR A 298 6.70 -6.26 -22.72
N SER A 299 6.81 -5.86 -21.45
CA SER A 299 5.94 -4.86 -20.82
C SER A 299 6.70 -4.06 -19.75
N PRO A 300 6.51 -2.74 -19.61
CA PRO A 300 7.28 -1.91 -18.69
C PRO A 300 7.20 -2.33 -17.21
N ASP A 301 6.05 -2.84 -16.76
CA ASP A 301 5.81 -3.35 -15.40
C ASP A 301 6.49 -4.70 -15.11
N MET A 302 7.02 -5.37 -16.15
CA MET A 302 7.71 -6.64 -16.04
C MET A 302 9.24 -6.54 -16.00
N VAL A 303 9.82 -5.34 -16.16
CA VAL A 303 11.28 -5.20 -16.21
C VAL A 303 11.98 -5.73 -14.95
N GLY A 304 11.47 -5.42 -13.76
CA GLY A 304 12.06 -5.88 -12.49
C GLY A 304 12.16 -7.40 -12.42
N PRO A 305 11.03 -8.14 -12.54
CA PRO A 305 11.05 -9.59 -12.59
C PRO A 305 11.92 -10.19 -13.70
N LEU A 306 11.89 -9.62 -14.91
CA LEU A 306 12.63 -10.14 -16.06
C LEU A 306 14.15 -9.99 -15.87
N VAL A 307 14.62 -8.83 -15.43
CA VAL A 307 16.05 -8.60 -15.18
C VAL A 307 16.53 -9.49 -14.02
N ALA A 308 15.78 -9.52 -12.91
CA ALA A 308 16.16 -10.33 -11.76
C ALA A 308 16.29 -11.82 -12.12
N SER A 309 15.38 -12.32 -12.96
CA SER A 309 15.38 -13.68 -13.46
C SER A 309 16.50 -13.97 -14.46
N HIS A 310 16.78 -13.03 -15.35
CA HIS A 310 17.87 -13.15 -16.32
C HIS A 310 19.23 -13.29 -15.62
N VAL A 311 19.48 -12.44 -14.63
CA VAL A 311 20.76 -12.38 -13.92
C VAL A 311 21.01 -13.60 -13.05
N LEU A 312 19.99 -14.07 -12.33
CA LEU A 312 20.14 -15.13 -11.33
C LEU A 312 19.77 -16.53 -11.87
N GLY A 313 19.36 -16.63 -13.14
CA GLY A 313 18.93 -17.89 -13.77
C GLY A 313 17.74 -18.55 -13.07
N GLN A 314 17.67 -19.88 -13.14
CA GLN A 314 16.53 -20.64 -12.60
C GLN A 314 16.40 -20.53 -11.06
N ALA A 315 17.52 -20.55 -10.32
CA ALA A 315 17.50 -20.35 -8.87
C ALA A 315 17.00 -18.95 -8.50
N GLY A 316 17.41 -17.96 -9.27
CA GLY A 316 16.91 -16.59 -9.23
C GLY A 316 15.42 -16.46 -9.40
N ALA A 317 14.90 -17.12 -10.43
CA ALA A 317 13.49 -17.10 -10.75
C ALA A 317 12.62 -17.63 -9.61
N VAL A 318 13.09 -18.65 -8.87
CA VAL A 318 12.43 -19.15 -7.65
C VAL A 318 12.44 -18.11 -6.54
N ILE A 319 13.57 -17.42 -6.31
CA ILE A 319 13.68 -16.35 -5.31
C ILE A 319 12.74 -15.18 -5.68
N VAL A 320 12.77 -14.74 -6.93
CA VAL A 320 11.88 -13.69 -7.45
C VAL A 320 10.42 -14.09 -7.27
N PHE A 321 10.05 -15.31 -7.64
CA PHE A 321 8.70 -15.81 -7.42
C PHE A 321 8.29 -15.72 -5.95
N ALA A 322 9.15 -16.16 -5.02
CA ALA A 322 8.88 -16.11 -3.59
C ALA A 322 8.75 -14.67 -3.07
N VAL A 323 9.67 -13.77 -3.45
CA VAL A 323 9.67 -12.35 -3.04
C VAL A 323 8.38 -11.67 -3.46
N PHE A 324 7.99 -11.83 -4.72
CA PHE A 324 6.80 -11.17 -5.24
C PHE A 324 5.51 -11.82 -4.72
N PHE A 325 5.48 -13.15 -4.55
CA PHE A 325 4.35 -13.78 -3.87
C PHE A 325 4.19 -13.22 -2.45
N CYS A 326 5.29 -13.09 -1.70
CA CYS A 326 5.28 -12.54 -0.35
C CYS A 326 4.79 -11.09 -0.33
N SER A 327 5.24 -10.23 -1.26
CA SER A 327 4.82 -8.83 -1.33
C SER A 327 3.34 -8.68 -1.71
N LEU A 328 2.86 -9.51 -2.65
CA LEU A 328 1.44 -9.58 -3.02
C LEU A 328 0.58 -10.02 -1.84
N ALA A 329 0.97 -11.12 -1.19
CA ALA A 329 0.23 -11.70 -0.07
C ALA A 329 0.09 -10.68 1.07
N SER A 330 1.22 -10.11 1.55
CA SER A 330 1.32 -9.04 2.58
C SER A 330 0.46 -7.79 2.29
N SER A 331 0.30 -7.46 1.01
CA SER A 331 -0.47 -6.27 0.62
C SER A 331 -1.96 -6.58 0.60
N ILE A 332 -2.33 -7.73 0.00
CA ILE A 332 -3.73 -8.14 -0.19
C ILE A 332 -4.37 -8.44 1.17
N ASP A 333 -3.70 -9.17 2.07
CA ASP A 333 -4.28 -9.48 3.39
C ASP A 333 -4.45 -8.25 4.27
N SER A 334 -3.47 -7.34 4.26
CA SER A 334 -3.52 -6.06 4.97
C SER A 334 -4.67 -5.19 4.48
N LEU A 335 -4.90 -5.15 3.16
CA LEU A 335 -6.02 -4.45 2.56
C LEU A 335 -7.37 -5.07 2.91
N LEU A 336 -7.51 -6.39 2.73
CA LEU A 336 -8.73 -7.12 3.06
C LEU A 336 -9.09 -6.94 4.53
N ALA A 337 -8.13 -7.10 5.44
CA ALA A 337 -8.34 -6.93 6.87
C ALA A 337 -8.70 -5.48 7.20
N ALA A 338 -7.90 -4.50 6.77
CA ALA A 338 -8.12 -3.11 7.15
C ALA A 338 -9.40 -2.51 6.55
N THR A 339 -9.75 -2.85 5.31
CA THR A 339 -11.00 -2.40 4.68
C THR A 339 -12.19 -3.11 5.29
N SER A 340 -12.09 -4.41 5.62
CA SER A 340 -13.14 -5.12 6.36
C SER A 340 -13.37 -4.54 7.74
N ASP A 341 -12.30 -4.22 8.46
CA ASP A 341 -12.35 -3.61 9.79
C ASP A 341 -13.03 -2.23 9.74
N LEU A 342 -12.68 -1.42 8.74
CA LEU A 342 -13.33 -0.13 8.50
C LEU A 342 -14.83 -0.31 8.22
N ILE A 343 -15.22 -1.19 7.30
CA ILE A 343 -16.65 -1.40 6.98
C ILE A 343 -17.40 -2.01 8.18
N THR A 344 -16.78 -2.92 8.93
CA THR A 344 -17.41 -3.58 10.07
C THR A 344 -17.63 -2.61 11.23
N GLU A 345 -16.62 -1.83 11.62
CA GLU A 345 -16.74 -0.90 12.74
C GLU A 345 -17.45 0.39 12.35
N ASP A 346 -17.07 1.03 11.25
CA ASP A 346 -17.61 2.34 10.88
C ASP A 346 -19.01 2.24 10.26
N ILE A 347 -19.26 1.25 9.41
CA ILE A 347 -20.56 1.14 8.74
C ILE A 347 -21.48 0.21 9.54
N TYR A 348 -21.12 -1.05 9.69
CA TYR A 348 -22.04 -2.01 10.27
C TYR A 348 -22.33 -1.71 11.74
N ARG A 349 -21.31 -1.61 12.59
CA ARG A 349 -21.50 -1.35 14.01
C ARG A 349 -22.05 0.04 14.26
N LYS A 350 -21.47 1.10 13.68
CA LYS A 350 -21.83 2.49 14.05
C LYS A 350 -23.05 3.05 13.32
N MET A 351 -23.38 2.57 12.12
CA MET A 351 -24.54 3.05 11.37
C MET A 351 -25.73 2.08 11.38
N ILE A 352 -25.48 0.76 11.29
CA ILE A 352 -26.54 -0.24 11.08
C ILE A 352 -26.99 -0.87 12.40
N ASN A 353 -26.06 -1.39 13.22
CA ASN A 353 -26.38 -2.09 14.46
C ASN A 353 -25.37 -1.79 15.59
N PRO A 354 -25.59 -0.70 16.36
CA PRO A 354 -24.72 -0.31 17.48
C PRO A 354 -24.64 -1.32 18.63
N LYS A 355 -25.62 -2.24 18.73
CA LYS A 355 -25.69 -3.27 19.77
C LYS A 355 -25.14 -4.62 19.31
N ALA A 356 -24.50 -4.69 18.14
CA ALA A 356 -23.93 -5.93 17.62
C ALA A 356 -22.84 -6.47 18.57
N GLY A 357 -23.02 -7.72 19.01
CA GLY A 357 -22.02 -8.42 19.81
C GLY A 357 -20.84 -8.92 18.98
N GLU A 358 -19.71 -9.23 19.63
CA GLU A 358 -18.46 -9.61 18.96
C GLU A 358 -18.59 -10.79 17.99
N LYS A 359 -19.38 -11.81 18.34
CA LYS A 359 -19.60 -12.98 17.47
C LYS A 359 -20.27 -12.60 16.14
N LEU A 360 -21.20 -11.64 16.18
CA LEU A 360 -21.87 -11.15 14.98
C LEU A 360 -20.92 -10.29 14.15
N LEU A 361 -20.17 -9.39 14.79
CA LEU A 361 -19.17 -8.55 14.12
C LEU A 361 -18.11 -9.39 13.39
N ARG A 362 -17.64 -10.48 14.01
CA ARG A 362 -16.72 -11.43 13.34
C ARG A 362 -17.34 -12.08 12.09
N LYS A 363 -18.61 -12.48 12.15
CA LYS A 363 -19.31 -13.05 10.98
C LYS A 363 -19.49 -12.02 9.88
N VAL A 364 -19.81 -10.78 10.23
CA VAL A 364 -19.95 -9.67 9.28
C VAL A 364 -18.61 -9.36 8.63
N SER A 365 -17.54 -9.23 9.42
CA SER A 365 -16.17 -9.03 8.91
C SER A 365 -15.76 -10.15 7.95
N ALA A 366 -16.03 -11.42 8.29
CA ALA A 366 -15.77 -12.54 7.40
C ALA A 366 -16.56 -12.45 6.07
N GLY A 367 -17.85 -12.08 6.14
CA GLY A 367 -18.67 -11.85 4.94
C GLY A 367 -18.15 -10.71 4.07
N ILE A 368 -17.66 -9.62 4.68
CA ILE A 368 -17.06 -8.49 3.97
C ILE A 368 -15.75 -8.89 3.30
N ILE A 369 -14.86 -9.64 3.98
CA ILE A 369 -13.61 -10.14 3.39
C ILE A 369 -13.89 -10.98 2.13
N ILE A 370 -14.86 -11.90 2.21
CA ILE A 370 -15.28 -12.72 1.06
C ILE A 370 -15.85 -11.83 -0.04
N GLY A 371 -16.72 -10.89 0.29
CA GLY A 371 -17.32 -9.95 -0.66
C GLY A 371 -16.28 -9.10 -1.38
N LEU A 372 -15.32 -8.53 -0.65
CA LEU A 372 -14.21 -7.76 -1.21
C LEU A 372 -13.35 -8.63 -2.14
N GLY A 373 -13.05 -9.87 -1.75
CA GLY A 373 -12.30 -10.82 -2.59
C GLY A 373 -13.02 -11.15 -3.90
N VAL A 374 -14.32 -11.46 -3.84
CA VAL A 374 -15.14 -11.77 -5.03
C VAL A 374 -15.28 -10.56 -5.95
N LEU A 375 -15.53 -9.37 -5.39
CA LEU A 375 -15.60 -8.14 -6.17
C LEU A 375 -14.25 -7.81 -6.81
N ALA A 376 -13.14 -7.90 -6.07
CA ALA A 376 -11.80 -7.66 -6.62
C ALA A 376 -11.49 -8.64 -7.75
N TRP A 377 -11.78 -9.94 -7.55
CA TRP A 377 -11.64 -10.97 -8.59
C TRP A 377 -12.43 -10.61 -9.86
N ALA A 378 -13.71 -10.25 -9.72
CA ALA A 378 -14.56 -9.88 -10.85
C ALA A 378 -14.02 -8.66 -11.63
N PHE A 379 -13.47 -7.66 -10.93
CA PHE A 379 -12.88 -6.48 -11.55
C PHE A 379 -11.48 -6.72 -12.13
N CYS A 380 -10.74 -7.72 -11.63
CA CYS A 380 -9.45 -8.12 -12.20
C CYS A 380 -9.61 -8.89 -13.51
N MET A 381 -10.65 -9.73 -13.65
CA MET A 381 -10.91 -10.54 -14.86
C MET A 381 -10.79 -9.77 -16.19
N PRO A 382 -11.42 -8.60 -16.38
CA PRO A 382 -11.32 -7.85 -17.63
C PRO A 382 -9.99 -7.13 -17.86
N ARG A 383 -9.06 -7.09 -16.89
CA ARG A 383 -7.79 -6.33 -16.94
C ARG A 383 -7.98 -4.87 -17.37
N ILE A 384 -8.86 -4.14 -16.69
CA ILE A 384 -9.12 -2.73 -17.02
C ILE A 384 -7.89 -1.89 -16.65
N GLY A 385 -7.19 -1.39 -17.66
CA GLY A 385 -6.02 -0.51 -17.48
C GLY A 385 -4.73 -1.24 -17.11
N THR A 386 -3.68 -0.47 -16.83
CA THR A 386 -2.41 -0.95 -16.27
C THR A 386 -2.39 -0.83 -14.75
N LEU A 387 -1.45 -1.52 -14.09
CA LEU A 387 -1.22 -1.42 -12.64
C LEU A 387 -1.09 0.03 -12.18
N ALA A 388 -0.33 0.84 -12.93
CA ALA A 388 -0.14 2.25 -12.64
C ALA A 388 -1.44 3.04 -12.76
N THR A 389 -2.22 2.83 -13.83
CA THR A 389 -3.48 3.59 -14.02
C THR A 389 -4.50 3.28 -12.92
N VAL A 390 -4.65 2.01 -12.54
CA VAL A 390 -5.59 1.61 -11.49
C VAL A 390 -5.18 2.20 -10.15
N LEU A 391 -3.89 2.21 -9.83
CA LEU A 391 -3.37 2.77 -8.58
C LEU A 391 -3.48 4.30 -8.52
N PHE A 392 -2.97 4.99 -9.55
CA PHE A 392 -2.90 6.45 -9.54
C PHE A 392 -4.25 7.14 -9.77
N PHE A 393 -5.25 6.41 -10.28
CA PHE A 393 -6.61 6.93 -10.39
C PHE A 393 -7.19 7.35 -9.03
N ALA A 394 -6.92 6.59 -7.97
CA ALA A 394 -7.38 6.91 -6.61
C ALA A 394 -6.44 7.89 -5.87
N GLY A 395 -5.33 8.28 -6.49
CA GLY A 395 -4.31 9.14 -5.89
C GLY A 395 -4.78 10.52 -5.44
N PRO A 396 -5.52 11.28 -6.28
CA PRO A 396 -6.17 12.53 -5.88
C PRO A 396 -7.01 12.41 -4.62
N MET A 397 -7.72 11.29 -4.47
CA MET A 397 -8.67 11.09 -3.39
C MET A 397 -7.92 10.97 -2.07
N VAL A 398 -6.90 10.11 -1.99
CA VAL A 398 -6.07 10.00 -0.78
C VAL A 398 -5.24 11.26 -0.54
N GLY A 399 -4.69 11.89 -1.58
CA GLY A 399 -3.95 13.15 -1.46
C GLY A 399 -4.80 14.28 -0.85
N SER A 400 -6.10 14.32 -1.17
CA SER A 400 -7.02 15.31 -0.62
C SER A 400 -7.28 15.17 0.89
N THR A 401 -6.93 14.03 1.49
CA THR A 401 -7.19 13.75 2.91
C THR A 401 -6.04 14.14 3.84
N ILE A 402 -4.85 14.45 3.29
CA ILE A 402 -3.64 14.79 4.07
C ILE A 402 -3.93 15.92 5.05
N TRP A 403 -4.41 17.05 4.54
CA TRP A 403 -4.61 18.26 5.34
C TRP A 403 -5.74 18.15 6.34
N PRO A 404 -6.93 17.59 5.99
CA PRO A 404 -7.95 17.24 6.99
C PRO A 404 -7.40 16.44 8.18
N ILE A 405 -6.50 15.48 7.94
CA ILE A 405 -5.95 14.64 9.00
C ILE A 405 -4.90 15.40 9.82
N VAL A 406 -3.96 16.06 9.15
CA VAL A 406 -2.90 16.83 9.81
C VAL A 406 -3.50 17.95 10.66
N THR A 407 -4.37 18.79 10.10
CA THR A 407 -5.01 19.87 10.87
C THR A 407 -5.92 19.30 11.97
N GLY A 408 -6.56 18.16 11.73
CA GLY A 408 -7.42 17.50 12.71
C GLY A 408 -6.68 17.04 13.95
N LEU A 409 -5.42 16.60 13.82
CA LEU A 409 -4.60 16.05 14.92
C LEU A 409 -3.86 17.12 15.75
N PHE A 410 -3.59 18.28 15.14
CA PHE A 410 -2.73 19.30 15.73
C PHE A 410 -3.39 20.66 15.89
N TRP A 411 -4.44 20.97 15.13
CA TRP A 411 -5.05 22.29 15.13
C TRP A 411 -6.46 22.26 15.74
N ARG A 412 -6.55 22.82 16.95
CA ARG A 412 -7.79 22.92 17.73
C ARG A 412 -8.93 23.59 16.98
N LYS A 413 -8.60 24.57 16.12
CA LYS A 413 -9.58 25.36 15.37
C LYS A 413 -9.96 24.78 14.00
N ALA A 414 -9.36 23.66 13.58
CA ALA A 414 -9.61 23.13 12.24
C ALA A 414 -11.10 22.86 12.01
N SER A 415 -11.62 23.41 10.90
CA SER A 415 -13.04 23.43 10.58
C SER A 415 -13.50 22.10 10.00
N ALA A 416 -14.59 21.54 10.53
CA ALA A 416 -15.25 20.35 9.98
C ALA A 416 -15.73 20.55 8.54
N LYS A 417 -16.29 21.74 8.24
CA LYS A 417 -16.69 22.11 6.88
C LYS A 417 -15.49 22.23 5.95
N GLY A 418 -14.40 22.82 6.45
CA GLY A 418 -13.15 22.92 5.71
C GLY A 418 -12.54 21.56 5.36
N ALA A 419 -12.54 20.64 6.32
CA ALA A 419 -12.10 19.26 6.10
C ALA A 419 -12.95 18.55 5.04
N MET A 420 -14.28 18.66 5.12
CA MET A 420 -15.21 18.05 4.16
C MET A 420 -15.03 18.61 2.75
N LEU A 421 -15.05 19.94 2.60
CA LEU A 421 -14.88 20.59 1.31
C LEU A 421 -13.48 20.37 0.74
N GLY A 422 -12.45 20.33 1.59
CA GLY A 422 -11.08 20.03 1.16
C GLY A 422 -10.96 18.64 0.53
N MET A 423 -11.58 17.63 1.14
CA MET A 423 -11.64 16.28 0.55
C MET A 423 -12.40 16.25 -0.78
N ILE A 424 -13.59 16.88 -0.85
CA ILE A 424 -14.42 16.86 -2.06
C ILE A 424 -13.75 17.64 -3.21
N LEU A 425 -13.36 18.89 -2.97
CA LEU A 425 -12.77 19.77 -3.97
C LEU A 425 -11.36 19.31 -4.36
N GLY A 426 -10.58 18.80 -3.42
CA GLY A 426 -9.27 18.21 -3.69
C GLY A 426 -9.39 16.95 -4.55
N SER A 427 -10.27 16.01 -4.19
CA SER A 427 -10.51 14.80 -4.99
C SER A 427 -10.97 15.14 -6.39
N SER A 428 -11.96 16.04 -6.52
CA SER A 428 -12.54 16.42 -7.82
C SER A 428 -11.54 17.15 -8.71
N SER A 429 -10.81 18.13 -8.18
CA SER A 429 -9.82 18.89 -8.95
C SER A 429 -8.62 18.02 -9.36
N GLY A 430 -8.16 17.13 -8.49
CA GLY A 430 -7.10 16.19 -8.84
C GLY A 430 -7.53 15.13 -9.85
N LEU A 431 -8.79 14.67 -9.83
CA LEU A 431 -9.34 13.80 -10.88
C LEU A 431 -9.46 14.54 -12.22
N VAL A 432 -9.89 15.79 -12.24
CA VAL A 432 -9.86 16.62 -13.45
C VAL A 432 -8.44 16.74 -13.98
N ALA A 433 -7.47 17.01 -13.10
CA ALA A 433 -6.05 17.06 -13.47
C ALA A 433 -5.51 15.73 -13.99
N TYR A 434 -5.92 14.59 -13.42
CA TYR A 434 -5.54 13.26 -13.89
C TYR A 434 -5.86 13.09 -15.39
N PHE A 435 -7.06 13.48 -15.81
CA PHE A 435 -7.51 13.35 -17.20
C PHE A 435 -6.97 14.44 -18.13
N GLN A 436 -6.78 15.67 -17.63
CA GLN A 436 -6.43 16.82 -18.48
C GLN A 436 -4.92 17.11 -18.54
N LEU A 437 -4.19 16.84 -17.46
CA LEU A 437 -2.76 17.19 -17.30
C LEU A 437 -1.87 15.95 -17.11
N GLY A 438 -2.47 14.80 -16.78
CA GLY A 438 -1.80 13.52 -16.61
C GLY A 438 -1.69 13.08 -15.14
N TRP A 439 -1.52 11.77 -14.96
CA TRP A 439 -1.50 11.10 -13.65
C TRP A 439 -0.44 11.65 -12.68
N TYR A 440 0.70 12.13 -13.21
CA TYR A 440 1.81 12.67 -12.42
C TYR A 440 1.56 14.08 -11.85
N THR A 441 0.35 14.63 -12.02
CA THR A 441 -0.07 15.92 -11.41
C THR A 441 -1.26 15.77 -10.47
N ALA A 442 -1.91 14.61 -10.50
CA ALA A 442 -3.25 14.42 -9.96
C ALA A 442 -3.31 14.53 -8.43
N SER A 443 -2.44 13.80 -7.74
CA SER A 443 -2.32 13.83 -6.27
C SER A 443 -1.76 15.17 -5.78
N LEU A 444 -0.84 15.77 -6.55
CA LEU A 444 -0.29 17.09 -6.24
C LEU A 444 -1.38 18.16 -6.22
N ILE A 445 -2.18 18.25 -7.29
CA ILE A 445 -3.26 19.23 -7.39
C ILE A 445 -4.34 18.94 -6.34
N GLY A 446 -4.72 17.67 -6.16
CA GLY A 446 -5.74 17.31 -5.18
C GLY A 446 -5.35 17.66 -3.74
N ALA A 447 -4.09 17.40 -3.37
CA ALA A 447 -3.56 17.81 -2.08
C ALA A 447 -3.45 19.34 -1.95
N ALA A 448 -3.01 20.05 -2.99
CA ALA A 448 -2.87 21.51 -2.95
C ALA A 448 -4.23 22.22 -2.80
N VAL A 449 -5.23 21.81 -3.58
CA VAL A 449 -6.59 22.35 -3.48
C VAL A 449 -7.18 22.05 -2.11
N SER A 450 -7.03 20.82 -1.61
CA SER A 450 -7.46 20.47 -0.26
C SER A 450 -6.80 21.35 0.81
N MET A 451 -5.49 21.59 0.71
CA MET A 451 -4.76 22.47 1.63
C MET A 451 -5.39 23.86 1.67
N VAL A 452 -5.54 24.49 0.50
CA VAL A 452 -6.07 25.85 0.40
C VAL A 452 -7.49 25.90 0.95
N THR A 453 -8.35 24.95 0.58
CA THR A 453 -9.73 24.89 1.09
C THR A 453 -9.76 24.73 2.60
N VAL A 454 -8.99 23.80 3.18
CA VAL A 454 -8.95 23.58 4.64
C VAL A 454 -8.47 24.83 5.36
N LEU A 455 -7.40 25.48 4.87
CA LEU A 455 -6.84 26.68 5.49
C LEU A 455 -7.83 27.86 5.44
N VAL A 456 -8.42 28.14 4.27
CA VAL A 456 -9.37 29.23 4.08
C VAL A 456 -10.64 29.00 4.90
N CYS A 457 -11.22 27.81 4.85
CA CYS A 457 -12.42 27.51 5.62
C CYS A 457 -12.15 27.50 7.13
N THR A 458 -10.97 27.06 7.58
CA THR A 458 -10.60 27.14 9.00
C THR A 458 -10.43 28.58 9.47
N TYR A 459 -9.92 29.46 8.61
CA TYR A 459 -9.84 30.89 8.92
C TYR A 459 -11.21 31.57 8.98
N LEU A 460 -12.10 31.26 8.02
CA LEU A 460 -13.43 31.88 7.92
C LEU A 460 -14.45 31.29 8.91
N PHE A 461 -14.37 29.99 9.17
CA PHE A 461 -15.31 29.23 9.98
C PHE A 461 -14.55 28.34 10.98
N PRO A 462 -13.77 28.93 11.91
CA PRO A 462 -13.01 28.16 12.88
C PRO A 462 -13.95 27.41 13.82
N ASP A 463 -13.64 26.15 14.08
CA ASP A 463 -14.25 25.40 15.17
C ASP A 463 -13.46 25.64 16.48
N ASP A 464 -13.90 25.08 17.60
CA ASP A 464 -13.08 25.00 18.83
C ASP A 464 -13.22 23.60 19.43
N PHE A 465 -12.27 22.72 19.08
CA PHE A 465 -12.36 21.30 19.40
C PHE A 465 -11.72 20.93 20.74
N GLU A 466 -12.43 20.16 21.56
CA GLU A 466 -11.90 19.63 22.82
C GLU A 466 -11.29 18.24 22.63
N TRP A 467 -9.95 18.14 22.74
CA TRP A 467 -9.21 16.90 22.50
C TRP A 467 -9.65 15.69 23.34
N ASN A 468 -10.19 15.92 24.53
CA ASN A 468 -10.63 14.85 25.43
C ASN A 468 -11.80 14.04 24.84
N THR A 469 -12.57 14.64 23.94
CA THR A 469 -13.72 13.98 23.27
C THR A 469 -13.30 12.87 22.29
N LEU A 470 -12.04 12.84 21.85
CA LEU A 470 -11.51 11.76 21.02
C LEU A 470 -11.36 10.43 21.78
N ASN A 471 -11.33 10.48 23.11
CA ASN A 471 -11.32 9.27 23.93
C ASN A 471 -12.76 8.85 24.24
N GLU A 472 -13.34 8.00 23.39
CA GLU A 472 -14.74 7.59 23.49
C GLU A 472 -15.14 7.06 24.88
N SER A 473 -14.23 6.39 25.60
CA SER A 473 -14.51 5.87 26.94
C SER A 473 -14.70 6.96 28.00
N LYS A 474 -14.12 8.16 27.80
CA LYS A 474 -14.29 9.32 28.69
C LYS A 474 -15.44 10.23 28.30
N SER A 475 -15.97 10.09 27.07
CA SER A 475 -17.08 10.91 26.58
C SER A 475 -18.48 10.39 27.00
N GLN A 476 -18.51 9.22 27.65
CA GLN A 476 -19.73 8.57 28.18
C GLN A 476 -19.85 8.69 29.71
N GLU A 477 -18.84 9.27 30.37
CA GLU A 477 -18.89 9.77 31.76
C GLU A 477 -19.17 11.27 31.73
#